data_AF-A0A851AWD1-F1
#
_entry.id   AF-A0A851AWD1-F1
#
_cell.length_a   1.000
_cell.length_b   1.000
_cell.length_c   1.000
_cell.angle_alpha   90.00
_cell.angle_beta   90.00
_cell.angle_gamma   90.00
#
_symmetry.space_group_name_H-M   'P 1'
#
loop_
_entity.id
_entity.type
_entity.pdbx_description
1 polymer ?
#
loop_
_entity_poly.entity_id
_entity_poly.type
_entity_poly.pdbx_seq_one_letter_code
_entity_poly.pdbx_strand_id
1 'polypeptide(L)'
;MPDDHDWEAYKVPPTRTPVSDRTTSVPNPVDYFQTAFNYVFDAPVTFVRELIDRWKNKNKFYYYHQKFRRVPDLSECLEGDYLCYYEAEAQWRRDRMVDQEIVEIVRERMAACRQREGPNEFLNCAKEMELLAQVTKAYHDRYGDLGYHGNARTCLMKQKHRMMEERKAAQEKE
;
A
#
# COMPACT_ATOMS: atom_id res chain seq x y z
N MET A 1 -12.04 8.15 15.30
CA MET A 1 -12.44 6.74 15.08
C MET A 1 -12.36 6.03 16.44
N PRO A 2 -12.48 4.69 16.59
CA PRO A 2 -11.51 4.00 17.45
C PRO A 2 -10.09 4.44 17.10
N ASP A 3 -9.11 4.35 17.99
CA ASP A 3 -7.75 4.77 17.63
C ASP A 3 -7.22 3.89 16.47
N ASP A 4 -7.17 4.46 15.26
CA ASP A 4 -6.74 3.76 14.06
C ASP A 4 -5.27 3.42 14.26
N HIS A 5 -4.95 2.12 14.27
CA HIS A 5 -3.60 1.65 14.56
C HIS A 5 -2.61 2.24 13.55
N ASP A 6 -1.68 3.08 14.03
CA ASP A 6 -0.69 3.80 13.22
C ASP A 6 0.20 2.82 12.42
N TRP A 7 -0.28 2.43 11.25
CA TRP A 7 0.37 1.46 10.37
C TRP A 7 1.68 2.07 9.86
N GLU A 8 2.83 1.47 10.21
CA GLU A 8 4.14 2.12 9.98
C GLU A 8 4.44 2.47 8.52
N ALA A 9 3.80 1.78 7.57
CA ALA A 9 3.92 2.08 6.15
C ALA A 9 3.14 3.34 5.71
N TYR A 10 2.32 3.97 6.56
CA TYR A 10 1.34 5.03 6.20
C TYR A 10 1.65 6.39 6.88
N LYS A 11 2.62 6.42 7.81
CA LYS A 11 2.96 7.51 8.74
C LYS A 11 2.58 8.91 8.25
N VAL A 12 1.48 9.42 8.79
CA VAL A 12 0.93 10.74 8.50
C VAL A 12 1.71 11.82 9.27
N PRO A 13 2.10 12.95 8.65
CA PRO A 13 2.71 14.05 9.39
C PRO A 13 1.68 14.66 10.37
N PRO A 14 2.09 15.04 11.60
CA PRO A 14 1.15 15.50 12.63
C PRO A 14 0.41 16.77 12.20
N THR A 15 -0.92 16.74 12.28
CA THR A 15 -1.80 17.84 11.87
C THR A 15 -1.49 19.12 12.65
N ARG A 16 -1.19 20.21 11.94
CA ARG A 16 -0.94 21.54 12.49
C ARG A 16 -1.93 22.55 11.93
N THR A 17 -3.12 22.61 12.51
CA THR A 17 -4.07 23.70 12.27
C THR A 17 -3.64 24.95 13.05
N PRO A 18 -3.67 26.16 12.46
CA PRO A 18 -3.51 27.40 13.22
C PRO A 18 -4.69 27.61 14.18
N VAL A 19 -4.50 28.45 15.19
CA VAL A 19 -5.59 28.91 16.07
C VAL A 19 -6.53 29.83 15.27
N SER A 20 -7.83 29.75 15.55
CA SER A 20 -8.85 30.57 14.89
C SER A 20 -8.93 31.99 15.48
N ASP A 21 -8.01 32.87 15.04
CA ASP A 21 -7.98 34.26 15.48
C ASP A 21 -9.21 35.06 14.99
N ARG A 22 -9.91 35.69 15.94
CA ARG A 22 -11.09 36.52 15.67
C ARG A 22 -10.69 37.93 15.26
N THR A 23 -10.43 38.12 13.97
CA THR A 23 -10.06 39.42 13.37
C THR A 23 -11.22 40.40 13.23
N THR A 24 -12.47 39.96 13.37
CA THR A 24 -13.67 40.81 13.33
C THR A 24 -14.61 40.50 14.50
N SER A 25 -15.50 41.44 14.82
CA SER A 25 -16.54 41.28 15.84
C SER A 25 -17.76 40.48 15.38
N VAL A 26 -17.86 40.15 14.09
CA VAL A 26 -18.96 39.37 13.52
C VAL A 26 -18.67 37.88 13.71
N PRO A 27 -19.56 37.10 14.35
CA PRO A 27 -19.36 35.66 14.51
C PRO A 27 -19.29 34.93 13.17
N ASN A 28 -18.35 33.99 13.04
CA ASN A 28 -18.19 33.18 11.83
C ASN A 28 -19.36 32.18 11.70
N PRO A 29 -20.16 32.20 10.61
CA PRO A 29 -21.28 31.27 10.45
C PRO A 29 -20.83 29.80 10.39
N VAL A 30 -19.59 29.51 9.96
CA VAL A 30 -19.07 28.13 9.90
C VAL A 30 -19.03 27.48 11.29
N ASP A 31 -18.71 28.24 12.34
CA ASP A 31 -18.67 27.74 13.73
C ASP A 31 -20.06 27.26 14.19
N TYR A 32 -21.13 27.96 13.77
CA TYR A 32 -22.52 27.58 14.04
C TYR A 32 -22.95 26.36 13.22
N PHE A 33 -22.54 26.27 11.95
CA PHE A 33 -22.83 25.08 11.14
C PHE A 33 -22.10 23.83 11.65
N GLN A 34 -20.84 23.96 12.09
CA GLN A 34 -20.09 22.86 12.71
C GLN A 34 -20.73 22.42 14.02
N THR A 35 -21.04 23.34 14.93
CA THR A 35 -21.70 22.98 16.21
C THR A 35 -23.09 22.38 15.99
N ALA A 36 -23.89 22.92 15.07
CA ALA A 36 -25.18 22.35 14.69
C ALA A 36 -25.03 20.93 14.09
N PHE A 37 -24.07 20.71 13.19
CA PHE A 37 -23.78 19.40 12.62
C PHE A 37 -23.40 18.37 13.71
N ASN A 38 -22.55 18.77 14.65
CA ASN A 38 -22.10 17.89 15.74
C ASN A 38 -23.27 17.45 16.63
N TYR A 39 -24.19 18.35 16.98
CA TYR A 39 -25.36 18.01 17.81
C TYR A 39 -26.47 17.27 17.03
N VAL A 40 -26.69 17.59 15.76
CA VAL A 40 -27.81 17.03 14.97
C VAL A 40 -27.45 15.70 14.31
N PHE A 41 -26.18 15.48 13.94
CA PHE A 41 -25.74 14.29 13.21
C PHE A 41 -24.67 13.47 13.94
N ASP A 42 -23.55 14.07 14.35
CA ASP A 42 -22.41 13.29 14.87
C ASP A 42 -22.71 12.63 16.23
N ALA A 43 -23.34 13.36 17.17
CA ALA A 43 -23.73 12.84 18.47
C ALA A 43 -24.71 11.64 18.38
N PRO A 44 -25.86 11.72 17.66
CA PRO A 44 -26.75 10.56 17.52
C PRO A 44 -26.13 9.40 16.72
N VAL A 45 -25.31 9.67 15.70
CA VAL A 45 -24.59 8.61 14.96
C VAL A 45 -23.58 7.89 15.87
N THR A 46 -22.84 8.63 16.70
CA THR A 46 -21.90 8.06 17.68
C THR A 46 -22.62 7.22 18.73
N PHE A 47 -23.78 7.67 19.25
CA PHE A 47 -24.61 6.89 20.18
C PHE A 47 -25.10 5.57 19.56
N VAL A 48 -25.50 5.58 18.29
CA VAL A 48 -25.88 4.35 17.55
C VAL A 48 -24.67 3.44 17.34
N ARG A 49 -23.49 3.99 17.03
CA ARG A 49 -22.24 3.22 16.94
C ARG A 49 -21.92 2.52 18.26
N GLU A 50 -22.01 3.22 19.38
CA GLU A 50 -21.80 2.66 20.72
C GLU A 50 -22.81 1.58 21.11
N LEU A 51 -24.06 1.66 20.65
CA LEU A 51 -25.04 0.58 20.82
C LEU A 51 -24.61 -0.68 20.05
N ILE A 52 -24.21 -0.52 18.79
CA ILE A 52 -23.73 -1.61 17.92
C ILE A 52 -22.44 -2.23 18.48
N ASP A 53 -21.47 -1.41 18.90
CA ASP A 53 -20.22 -1.88 19.51
C ASP A 53 -20.48 -2.63 20.83
N ARG A 54 -21.43 -2.17 21.66
CA ARG A 54 -21.88 -2.90 22.87
C ARG A 54 -22.55 -4.23 22.57
N TRP A 55 -23.17 -4.41 21.40
CA TRP A 55 -23.71 -5.71 20.97
C TRP A 55 -22.61 -6.62 20.41
N LYS A 56 -21.76 -6.08 19.53
CA LYS A 56 -20.61 -6.77 18.94
C LYS A 56 -19.63 -7.29 19.98
N ASN A 57 -19.35 -6.50 21.03
CA ASN A 57 -18.44 -6.89 22.11
C ASN A 57 -18.96 -8.02 23.01
N LYS A 58 -20.26 -8.34 23.00
CA LYS A 58 -20.78 -9.54 23.69
C LYS A 58 -20.40 -10.83 22.96
N ASN A 59 -20.37 -10.78 21.63
CA ASN A 59 -20.13 -11.93 20.74
C ASN A 59 -18.88 -11.69 19.88
N LYS A 60 -17.72 -11.50 20.53
CA LYS A 60 -16.46 -11.20 19.83
C LYS A 60 -15.89 -12.43 19.14
N PHE A 61 -15.98 -12.46 17.81
CA PHE A 61 -15.29 -13.45 16.97
C PHE A 61 -13.84 -13.04 16.71
N TYR A 62 -12.97 -14.04 16.53
CA TYR A 62 -11.55 -13.87 16.24
C TYR A 62 -11.23 -14.44 14.85
N TYR A 63 -10.36 -13.76 14.11
CA TYR A 63 -9.82 -14.22 12.83
C TYR A 63 -8.29 -14.01 12.83
N TYR A 64 -7.60 -14.77 11.98
CA TYR A 64 -6.14 -14.76 11.90
C TYR A 64 -5.68 -14.57 10.44
N HIS A 65 -4.60 -13.81 10.24
CA HIS A 65 -3.98 -13.70 8.93
C HIS A 65 -3.24 -15.00 8.58
N GLN A 66 -3.45 -15.51 7.36
CA GLN A 66 -2.88 -16.78 6.92
C GLN A 66 -1.36 -16.65 6.68
N LYS A 67 -0.56 -17.38 7.46
CA LYS A 67 0.90 -17.44 7.29
C LYS A 67 1.29 -18.64 6.44
N PHE A 68 1.74 -18.40 5.22
CA PHE A 68 2.31 -19.43 4.37
C PHE A 68 3.79 -19.68 4.72
N ARG A 69 4.22 -20.94 4.72
CA ARG A 69 5.65 -21.27 4.69
C ARG A 69 6.23 -20.94 3.30
N ARG A 70 7.55 -20.78 3.23
CA ARG A 70 8.28 -20.78 1.96
C ARG A 70 8.44 -22.22 1.44
N VAL A 71 8.48 -22.31 0.12
CA VAL A 71 8.65 -23.50 -0.73
C VAL A 71 9.95 -23.31 -1.53
N PRO A 72 10.67 -24.35 -1.97
CA PRO A 72 11.75 -24.21 -2.95
C PRO A 72 11.29 -23.45 -4.20
N ASP A 73 12.16 -22.59 -4.73
CA ASP A 73 11.86 -21.83 -5.94
C ASP A 73 12.16 -22.66 -7.20
N LEU A 74 11.61 -22.24 -8.35
CA LEU A 74 11.69 -22.99 -9.62
C LEU A 74 13.13 -23.27 -10.11
N SER A 75 14.14 -22.55 -9.60
CA SER A 75 15.55 -22.81 -9.85
C SER A 75 16.13 -24.03 -9.12
N GLU A 76 15.46 -24.54 -8.10
CA GLU A 76 15.89 -25.68 -7.28
C GLU A 76 15.18 -26.99 -7.69
N CYS A 77 14.04 -26.89 -8.38
CA CYS A 77 13.29 -28.03 -8.90
C CYS A 77 14.04 -28.77 -10.03
N LEU A 78 13.99 -30.11 -10.00
CA LEU A 78 14.54 -30.96 -11.06
C LEU A 78 13.75 -30.85 -12.38
N GLU A 79 14.38 -31.20 -13.51
CA GLU A 79 13.70 -31.23 -14.80
C GLU A 79 12.69 -32.39 -14.87
N GLY A 80 11.41 -32.06 -14.99
CA GLY A 80 10.29 -33.02 -15.00
C GLY A 80 9.52 -33.18 -13.68
N ASP A 81 9.93 -32.53 -12.58
CA ASP A 81 9.19 -32.58 -11.32
C ASP A 81 8.00 -31.61 -11.32
N TYR A 82 6.85 -32.10 -11.78
CA TYR A 82 5.59 -31.36 -11.82
C TYR A 82 5.04 -30.97 -10.43
N LEU A 83 5.41 -31.67 -9.35
CA LEU A 83 4.95 -31.33 -8.00
C LEU A 83 5.73 -30.11 -7.48
N CYS A 84 7.06 -30.14 -7.60
CA CYS A 84 7.90 -28.98 -7.27
C CYS A 84 7.51 -27.76 -8.10
N TYR A 85 7.23 -27.92 -9.41
CA TYR A 85 6.75 -26.83 -10.26
C TYR A 85 5.41 -26.24 -9.81
N TYR A 86 4.47 -27.09 -9.37
CA TYR A 86 3.16 -26.64 -8.92
C TYR A 86 3.27 -25.80 -7.64
N GLU A 87 4.04 -26.26 -6.64
CA GLU A 87 4.22 -25.51 -5.40
C GLU A 87 5.02 -24.21 -5.62
N ALA A 88 6.06 -24.24 -6.46
CA ALA A 88 6.87 -23.07 -6.82
C ALA A 88 6.07 -22.02 -7.62
N GLU A 89 5.23 -22.42 -8.57
CA GLU A 89 4.34 -21.47 -9.26
C GLU A 89 3.26 -20.92 -8.33
N ALA A 90 2.74 -21.75 -7.41
CA ALA A 90 1.81 -21.29 -6.38
C ALA A 90 2.46 -20.32 -5.37
N GLN A 91 3.78 -20.41 -5.12
CA GLN A 91 4.55 -19.39 -4.41
C GLN A 91 4.66 -18.11 -5.22
N TRP A 92 5.23 -18.18 -6.42
CA TRP A 92 5.42 -17.03 -7.31
C TRP A 92 4.14 -16.24 -7.58
N ARG A 93 2.99 -16.94 -7.74
CA ARG A 93 1.68 -16.32 -7.94
C ARG A 93 1.18 -15.56 -6.70
N ARG A 94 1.48 -16.04 -5.48
CA ARG A 94 1.17 -15.34 -4.22
C ARG A 94 2.06 -14.12 -4.05
N ASP A 95 3.37 -14.26 -4.25
CA ASP A 95 4.30 -13.13 -4.12
C ASP A 95 4.01 -12.03 -5.16
N ARG A 96 3.64 -12.40 -6.40
CA ARG A 96 3.18 -11.44 -7.42
C ARG A 96 1.95 -10.64 -7.00
N MET A 97 0.99 -11.24 -6.28
CA MET A 97 -0.16 -10.49 -5.75
C MET A 97 0.27 -9.57 -4.60
N VAL A 98 1.17 -10.02 -3.72
CA VAL A 98 1.74 -9.17 -2.65
C VAL A 98 2.52 -7.98 -3.23
N ASP A 99 3.32 -8.18 -4.28
CA ASP A 99 4.01 -7.10 -4.98
C ASP A 99 3.05 -6.09 -5.66
N GLN A 100 1.86 -6.54 -6.09
CA GLN A 100 0.82 -5.65 -6.63
C GLN A 100 0.25 -4.74 -5.53
N GLU A 101 -0.10 -5.29 -4.36
CA GLU A 101 -0.55 -4.51 -3.20
C GLU A 101 0.55 -3.56 -2.71
N ILE A 102 1.83 -3.96 -2.74
CA ILE A 102 2.97 -3.07 -2.40
C ILE A 102 3.06 -1.87 -3.34
N VAL A 103 2.84 -2.05 -4.65
CA VAL A 103 2.78 -0.93 -5.60
C VAL A 103 1.59 -0.02 -5.29
N GLU A 104 0.43 -0.58 -4.94
CA GLU A 104 -0.77 0.21 -4.69
C GLU A 104 -0.69 1.00 -3.36
N ILE A 105 -0.18 0.41 -2.28
CA ILE A 105 0.09 1.12 -1.01
C ILE A 105 1.00 2.35 -1.24
N VAL A 106 2.00 2.24 -2.12
CA VAL A 106 2.89 3.36 -2.47
C VAL A 106 2.20 4.41 -3.35
N ARG A 107 1.24 4.01 -4.20
CA ARG A 107 0.36 4.95 -4.91
C ARG A 107 -0.60 5.68 -3.97
N GLU A 108 -1.24 4.96 -3.04
CA GLU A 108 -2.14 5.54 -2.03
C GLU A 108 -1.40 6.57 -1.17
N ARG A 109 -0.16 6.28 -0.75
CA ARG A 109 0.71 7.24 -0.06
C ARG A 109 0.98 8.48 -0.89
N MET A 110 1.38 8.34 -2.15
CA MET A 110 1.67 9.46 -3.05
C MET A 110 0.43 10.32 -3.32
N ALA A 111 -0.74 9.70 -3.49
CA ALA A 111 -2.02 10.40 -3.63
C ALA A 111 -2.43 11.14 -2.35
N ALA A 112 -2.30 10.49 -1.19
CA ALA A 112 -2.59 11.11 0.11
C ALA A 112 -1.63 12.26 0.44
N CYS A 113 -0.37 12.14 0.04
CA CYS A 113 0.68 13.16 0.15
C CYS A 113 0.31 14.41 -0.68
N ARG A 114 0.05 14.24 -1.99
CA ARG A 114 -0.50 15.29 -2.87
C ARG A 114 -1.73 15.98 -2.26
N GLN A 115 -2.72 15.20 -1.80
CA GLN A 115 -3.97 15.73 -1.26
C GLN A 115 -3.79 16.53 0.05
N ARG A 116 -2.73 16.27 0.82
CA ARG A 116 -2.40 17.01 2.06
C ARG A 116 -1.62 18.29 1.79
N GLU A 117 -0.78 18.31 0.76
CA GLU A 117 0.17 19.39 0.48
C GLU A 117 -0.37 20.43 -0.52
N GLY A 118 -1.31 20.03 -1.37
CA GLY A 118 -1.99 20.90 -2.33
C GLY A 118 -1.01 21.67 -3.22
N PRO A 119 -0.97 23.02 -3.18
CA PRO A 119 -0.12 23.82 -4.07
C PRO A 119 1.39 23.57 -3.93
N ASN A 120 1.82 22.96 -2.82
CA ASN A 120 3.25 22.70 -2.54
C ASN A 120 3.68 21.24 -2.81
N GLU A 121 2.84 20.43 -3.47
CA GLU A 121 3.07 18.98 -3.68
C GLU A 121 4.45 18.63 -4.29
N PHE A 122 4.97 19.48 -5.18
CA PHE A 122 6.23 19.19 -5.90
C PHE A 122 7.48 19.28 -5.02
N LEU A 123 7.43 20.06 -3.94
CA LEU A 123 8.58 20.28 -3.05
C LEU A 123 8.60 19.27 -1.90
N ASN A 124 7.46 19.08 -1.25
CA ASN A 124 7.37 18.29 -0.02
C ASN A 124 7.18 16.78 -0.34
N CYS A 125 6.40 16.42 -1.36
CA CYS A 125 6.14 15.04 -1.75
C CYS A 125 7.27 14.33 -2.51
N ALA A 126 8.40 15.01 -2.77
CA ALA A 126 9.50 14.51 -3.61
C ALA A 126 9.94 13.08 -3.26
N LYS A 127 10.07 12.78 -1.95
CA LYS A 127 10.45 11.45 -1.45
C LYS A 127 9.46 10.33 -1.81
N GLU A 128 8.16 10.61 -1.77
CA GLU A 128 7.13 9.62 -2.13
C GLU A 128 7.05 9.43 -3.65
N MET A 129 7.33 10.48 -4.43
CA MET A 129 7.48 10.36 -5.89
C MET A 129 8.71 9.52 -6.28
N GLU A 130 9.85 9.72 -5.63
CA GLU A 130 11.05 8.89 -5.81
C GLU A 130 10.80 7.41 -5.42
N LEU A 131 10.14 7.18 -4.28
CA LEU A 131 9.78 5.83 -3.84
C LEU A 131 8.84 5.14 -4.83
N LEU A 132 7.82 5.84 -5.32
CA LEU A 132 6.89 5.33 -6.33
C LEU A 132 7.63 5.01 -7.64
N ALA A 133 8.56 5.85 -8.09
CA ALA A 133 9.37 5.59 -9.28
C ALA A 133 10.28 4.35 -9.11
N GLN A 134 10.92 4.18 -7.95
CA GLN A 134 11.75 3.01 -7.65
C GLN A 134 10.92 1.72 -7.58
N VAL A 135 9.79 1.73 -6.88
CA VAL A 135 8.91 0.55 -6.69
C VAL A 135 8.21 0.15 -8.00
N THR A 136 7.69 1.11 -8.77
CA THR A 136 7.08 0.82 -10.08
C THR A 136 8.10 0.31 -11.10
N LYS A 137 9.33 0.86 -11.11
CA LYS A 137 10.42 0.32 -11.92
C LYS A 137 10.75 -1.12 -11.50
N ALA A 138 10.99 -1.39 -10.22
CA ALA A 138 11.32 -2.73 -9.74
C ALA A 138 10.22 -3.77 -10.05
N TYR A 139 8.94 -3.37 -9.94
CA TYR A 139 7.80 -4.19 -10.34
C TYR A 139 7.78 -4.45 -11.86
N HIS A 140 8.02 -3.45 -12.70
CA HIS A 140 8.07 -3.60 -14.16
C HIS A 140 9.28 -4.44 -14.62
N ASP A 141 10.46 -4.24 -14.01
CA ASP A 141 11.66 -5.05 -14.27
C ASP A 141 11.39 -6.53 -13.95
N ARG A 142 10.62 -6.82 -12.88
CA ARG A 142 10.23 -8.19 -12.46
C ARG A 142 9.09 -8.80 -13.29
N TYR A 143 8.00 -8.07 -13.52
CA TYR A 143 6.73 -8.60 -14.05
C TYR A 143 6.26 -8.03 -15.39
N GLY A 144 6.91 -6.98 -15.92
CA GLY A 144 6.63 -6.46 -17.26
C GLY A 144 6.88 -7.52 -18.34
N ASP A 145 6.05 -7.51 -19.40
CA ASP A 145 6.24 -8.27 -20.64
C ASP A 145 6.20 -9.81 -20.53
N LEU A 146 5.83 -10.36 -19.36
CA LEU A 146 5.59 -11.80 -19.18
C LEU A 146 4.35 -12.31 -19.94
N GLY A 147 3.53 -11.42 -20.51
CA GLY A 147 2.30 -11.75 -21.22
C GLY A 147 1.15 -12.18 -20.29
N TYR A 148 0.03 -12.60 -20.90
CA TYR A 148 -1.15 -13.08 -20.18
C TYR A 148 -0.88 -14.41 -19.44
N HIS A 149 -0.25 -15.38 -20.12
CA HIS A 149 0.23 -16.64 -19.54
C HIS A 149 1.62 -16.48 -18.89
N GLY A 150 1.78 -15.42 -18.10
CA GLY A 150 3.01 -15.15 -17.36
C GLY A 150 3.12 -16.02 -16.11
N ASN A 151 4.12 -16.90 -16.07
CA ASN A 151 4.36 -17.88 -15.01
C ASN A 151 5.78 -17.73 -14.43
N ALA A 152 6.08 -18.44 -13.33
CA ALA A 152 7.40 -18.46 -12.71
C ALA A 152 8.54 -18.79 -13.71
N ARG A 153 8.28 -19.66 -14.70
CA ARG A 153 9.26 -20.03 -15.74
C ARG A 153 9.62 -18.86 -16.66
N THR A 154 8.65 -18.04 -17.08
CA THR A 154 8.94 -16.88 -17.94
C THR A 154 9.60 -15.75 -17.13
N CYS A 155 9.23 -15.59 -15.86
CA CYS A 155 9.94 -14.71 -14.91
C CYS A 155 11.43 -15.08 -14.78
N LEU A 156 11.75 -16.37 -14.57
CA LEU A 156 13.13 -16.86 -14.45
C LEU A 156 13.93 -16.68 -15.74
N MET A 157 13.30 -16.85 -16.92
CA MET A 157 13.98 -16.60 -18.19
C MET A 157 14.23 -15.10 -18.44
N LYS A 158 13.29 -14.21 -18.09
CA LYS A 158 13.52 -12.75 -18.11
C LYS A 158 14.70 -12.36 -17.20
N GLN A 159 14.74 -12.89 -15.98
CA GLN A 159 15.85 -12.67 -15.04
C GLN A 159 17.20 -13.16 -15.61
N LYS A 160 17.24 -14.36 -16.22
CA LYS A 160 18.44 -14.89 -16.89
C LYS A 160 18.91 -14.00 -18.04
N HIS A 161 17.99 -13.47 -18.84
CA HIS A 161 18.32 -12.53 -19.92
C HIS A 161 18.98 -11.26 -19.36
N ARG A 162 18.34 -10.64 -18.36
CA ARG A 162 18.85 -9.41 -17.72
C ARG A 162 20.23 -9.61 -17.10
N MET A 163 20.49 -10.72 -16.39
CA MET A 163 21.81 -11.01 -15.82
C MET A 163 22.90 -11.22 -16.89
N MET A 164 22.54 -11.72 -18.08
CA MET A 164 23.48 -11.86 -19.20
C MET A 164 23.78 -10.50 -19.85
N GLU A 165 22.79 -9.61 -19.95
CA GLU A 165 22.95 -8.23 -20.41
C GLU A 165 23.77 -7.39 -19.43
N GLU A 166 23.46 -7.47 -18.13
CA GLU A 166 24.22 -6.85 -17.03
C GLU A 166 25.70 -7.28 -17.06
N ARG A 167 25.97 -8.59 -17.24
CA ARG A 167 27.34 -9.12 -17.35
C ARG A 167 28.07 -8.62 -18.61
N LYS A 168 27.40 -8.60 -19.76
CA LYS A 168 27.97 -8.05 -21.01
C LYS A 168 28.30 -6.56 -20.87
N ALA A 169 27.37 -5.79 -20.30
CA ALA A 169 27.54 -4.35 -20.06
C ALA A 169 28.50 -4.01 -18.89
N ALA A 170 29.00 -5.01 -18.16
CA ALA A 170 30.16 -4.89 -17.27
C ALA A 170 31.46 -5.13 -18.06
N GLN A 171 31.53 -6.22 -18.84
CA GLN A 171 32.68 -6.58 -19.68
C GLN A 171 32.99 -5.53 -20.78
N GLU A 172 32.01 -4.71 -21.17
CA GLU A 172 32.18 -3.58 -22.11
C GLU A 172 32.60 -2.27 -21.42
N LYS A 173 32.92 -2.29 -20.11
CA LYS A 173 33.37 -1.14 -19.30
C LYS A 173 34.71 -1.37 -18.59
N GLU A 174 35.28 -2.56 -18.71
CA GLU A 174 36.62 -2.94 -18.23
C GLU A 174 37.67 -2.75 -19.34
#